data_AF-A0A2D0AP52-F1
#
_entry.id   AF-A0A2D0AP52-F1
#
_cell.length_a   1.000
_cell.length_b   1.000
_cell.length_c   1.000
_cell.angle_alpha   90.00
_cell.angle_beta   90.00
_cell.angle_gamma   90.00
#
_symmetry.space_group_name_H-M   'P 1'
#
loop_
_entity.id
_entity.type
_entity.pdbx_description
1 polymer ?
#
loop_
_entity_poly.entity_id
_entity_poly.type
_entity_poly.pdbx_seq_one_letter_code
_entity_poly.pdbx_strand_id
1 'polypeptide(L)'
;MNKTEARYAQYLDALKTAGEVDWWAFESVKLRLAKRAWFTVDFVVRYVDGHIELHEVKGRKGERYWAEEDAKLKVKFAAESFPFWRVKVVWPGAGGVWREELF
;
A
#
# COMPACT_ATOMS: atom_id res chain seq x y z
N MET A 1 9.86 -8.15 -0.98
CA MET A 1 10.43 -7.06 -1.79
C MET A 1 10.85 -7.55 -3.17
N ASN A 2 9.92 -7.50 -4.13
CA ASN A 2 10.21 -7.53 -5.56
C ASN A 2 10.81 -6.19 -6.05
N LYS A 3 11.15 -6.07 -7.35
CA LYS A 3 11.76 -4.84 -7.90
C LYS A 3 10.89 -3.58 -7.73
N THR A 4 9.57 -3.73 -7.83
CA THR A 4 8.63 -2.61 -7.68
C THR A 4 8.50 -2.20 -6.23
N GLU A 5 8.37 -3.16 -5.31
CA GLU A 5 8.34 -2.96 -3.86
C GLU A 5 9.64 -2.30 -3.37
N ALA A 6 10.80 -2.74 -3.86
CA ALA A 6 12.08 -2.13 -3.50
C ALA A 6 12.17 -0.65 -3.96
N ARG A 7 11.66 -0.34 -5.17
CA ARG A 7 11.57 1.06 -5.63
C ARG A 7 10.58 1.87 -4.79
N TYR A 8 9.50 1.24 -4.33
CA TYR A 8 8.53 1.90 -3.46
C TYR A 8 9.11 2.17 -2.08
N ALA A 9 9.87 1.24 -1.50
CA ALA A 9 10.59 1.44 -0.25
C ALA A 9 11.55 2.64 -0.33
N GLN A 10 12.31 2.76 -1.43
CA GLN A 10 13.17 3.94 -1.67
C GLN A 10 12.37 5.25 -1.73
N TYR A 11 11.16 5.21 -2.30
CA TYR A 11 10.27 6.37 -2.30
C TYR A 11 9.79 6.71 -0.88
N LEU A 12 9.43 5.73 -0.06
CA LEU A 12 9.05 5.94 1.33
C LEU A 12 10.22 6.47 2.17
N ASP A 13 11.45 6.02 1.92
CA ASP A 13 12.66 6.58 2.57
C ASP A 13 12.92 8.03 2.17
N ALA A 14 12.63 8.40 0.92
CA ALA A 14 12.69 9.78 0.47
C ALA A 14 11.64 10.65 1.18
N LEU A 15 10.38 10.18 1.29
CA LEU A 15 9.33 10.86 2.05
C LEU A 15 9.69 10.99 3.54
N LYS A 16 10.35 9.98 4.09
CA LYS A 16 10.84 10.01 5.47
C LYS A 16 11.92 11.06 5.67
N THR A 17 12.86 11.15 4.73
CA THR A 17 13.91 12.18 4.73
C THR A 17 13.32 13.58 4.55
N ALA A 18 12.24 13.72 3.78
CA ALA A 18 11.51 14.98 3.58
C ALA A 18 10.64 15.39 4.78
N GLY A 19 10.45 14.52 5.78
CA GLY A 19 9.63 14.79 6.96
C GLY A 19 8.12 14.65 6.71
N GLU A 20 7.70 13.91 5.69
CA GLU A 20 6.28 13.59 5.44
C GLU A 20 5.87 12.30 6.17
N VAL A 21 6.76 11.31 6.17
CA VAL A 21 6.59 10.01 6.84
C VAL A 21 7.55 9.94 8.02
N ASP A 22 7.11 9.49 9.19
CA ASP A 22 8.03 9.24 10.32
C ASP A 22 8.51 7.78 10.37
N TRP A 23 7.69 6.85 9.88
CA TRP A 23 7.93 5.43 9.98
C TRP A 23 7.21 4.65 8.88
N TRP A 24 7.85 3.59 8.40
CA TRP A 24 7.21 2.59 7.56
C TRP A 24 7.79 1.20 7.85
N ALA A 25 7.02 0.15 7.56
CA ALA A 25 7.50 -1.23 7.62
C ALA A 25 6.88 -2.11 6.53
N PHE A 26 7.67 -3.05 6.01
CA PHE A 26 7.28 -3.98 4.94
C PHE A 26 6.75 -5.30 5.50
N GLU A 27 5.63 -5.80 4.96
CA GLU A 27 4.96 -7.07 5.33
C GLU A 27 4.78 -7.28 6.86
N SER A 28 4.71 -6.20 7.62
CA SER A 28 4.68 -6.23 9.09
C SER A 28 3.28 -6.44 9.69
N VAL A 29 2.23 -6.17 8.90
CA VAL A 29 0.83 -6.29 9.31
C VAL A 29 0.10 -7.30 8.45
N LYS A 30 -0.59 -8.21 9.13
CA LYS A 30 -1.48 -9.21 8.52
C LYS A 30 -2.88 -9.09 9.11
N LEU A 31 -3.82 -8.67 8.28
CA LEU A 31 -5.22 -8.46 8.63
C LEU A 31 -6.04 -9.74 8.44
N ARG A 32 -6.89 -10.04 9.41
CA ARG A 32 -7.90 -11.10 9.26
C ARG A 32 -9.17 -10.50 8.66
N LEU A 33 -9.49 -10.86 7.43
CA LEU A 33 -10.69 -10.38 6.72
C LEU A 33 -11.91 -11.28 6.98
N ALA A 34 -11.69 -12.58 7.11
CA ALA A 34 -12.73 -13.56 7.46
C ALA A 34 -12.11 -14.78 8.16
N LYS A 35 -12.93 -15.77 8.56
CA LYS A 35 -12.49 -16.97 9.30
C LYS A 35 -11.28 -17.69 8.68
N ARG A 36 -11.14 -17.66 7.35
CA ARG A 36 -10.01 -18.26 6.60
C ARG A 36 -9.41 -17.33 5.55
N ALA A 37 -9.70 -16.03 5.62
CA ALA A 37 -9.20 -15.04 4.67
C ALA A 37 -8.34 -14.03 5.39
N TRP A 38 -7.12 -13.83 4.89
CA TRP A 38 -6.13 -12.91 5.43
C TRP A 38 -5.59 -12.03 4.32
N PHE A 39 -5.14 -10.85 4.71
CA PHE A 39 -4.48 -9.88 3.85
C PHE A 39 -3.20 -9.41 4.54
N THR A 40 -2.05 -9.79 3.99
CA THR A 40 -0.76 -9.23 4.39
C THR A 40 -0.55 -7.96 3.58
N VAL A 41 -0.33 -6.84 4.26
CA VAL A 41 -0.13 -5.54 3.62
C VAL A 41 1.32 -5.42 3.19
N ASP A 42 1.59 -4.95 1.98
CA ASP A 42 2.98 -4.73 1.53
C ASP A 42 3.70 -3.70 2.41
N PHE A 43 3.11 -2.51 2.63
CA PHE A 43 3.69 -1.49 3.50
C PHE A 43 2.67 -0.87 4.46
N VAL A 44 3.07 -0.75 5.72
CA VAL A 44 2.38 0.12 6.70
C VAL A 44 3.19 1.40 6.79
N VAL A 45 2.52 2.54 6.65
CA VAL A 45 3.16 3.85 6.62
C VAL A 45 2.48 4.75 7.64
N ARG A 46 3.27 5.37 8.50
CA ARG A 46 2.81 6.39 9.45
C ARG A 46 3.32 7.76 9.02
N TYR A 47 2.38 8.67 8.84
CA TYR A 47 2.66 10.06 8.51
C TYR A 47 2.91 10.88 9.79
N VAL A 48 3.62 12.00 9.64
CA VAL A 48 4.03 12.84 10.77
C VAL A 48 2.89 13.44 11.58
N ASP A 49 1.70 13.60 10.98
CA ASP A 49 0.48 14.04 11.65
C ASP A 49 -0.22 12.90 12.44
N GLY A 50 0.36 11.69 12.41
CA GLY A 50 -0.06 10.53 13.19
C GLY A 50 -1.02 9.58 12.48
N HIS A 51 -1.51 9.89 11.26
CA HIS A 51 -2.36 8.94 10.54
C HIS A 51 -1.53 7.78 9.95
N ILE A 52 -2.18 6.62 9.80
CA ILE A 52 -1.59 5.42 9.26
C ILE A 52 -2.29 5.04 7.95
N GLU A 53 -1.49 4.70 6.96
CA GLU A 53 -1.93 4.17 5.69
C GLU A 53 -1.35 2.77 5.44
N LEU A 54 -2.13 1.94 4.77
CA LEU A 54 -1.77 0.62 4.28
C LEU A 54 -1.61 0.70 2.78
N HIS A 55 -0.39 0.49 2.29
CA HIS A 55 -0.07 0.62 0.87
C HIS A 55 0.16 -0.76 0.27
N GLU A 56 -0.64 -1.12 -0.72
CA GLU A 56 -0.51 -2.35 -1.51
C GLU A 56 0.14 -2.03 -2.86
N VAL A 57 1.30 -2.61 -3.15
CA VAL A 57 2.08 -2.32 -4.34
C VAL A 57 1.67 -3.26 -5.47
N LYS A 58 1.38 -2.70 -6.64
CA LYS A 58 1.05 -3.47 -7.85
C LYS A 58 1.89 -3.05 -9.05
N GLY A 59 2.03 -3.99 -9.98
CA GLY A 59 2.63 -3.74 -11.29
C GLY A 59 1.71 -2.92 -12.18
N ARG A 60 2.30 -2.11 -13.07
CA ARG A 60 1.58 -1.33 -14.09
C ARG A 60 1.11 -2.25 -15.24
N LYS A 61 -0.11 -2.06 -15.71
CA LYS A 61 -0.67 -2.62 -16.95
C LYS A 61 -1.46 -1.55 -17.70
N GLY A 62 -0.88 -1.02 -18.77
CA GLY A 62 -1.43 0.14 -19.47
C GLY A 62 -1.36 1.39 -18.58
N GLU A 63 -2.50 2.03 -18.31
CA GLU A 63 -2.59 3.21 -17.43
C GLU A 63 -2.99 2.89 -15.97
N ARG A 64 -3.38 1.63 -15.73
CA ARG A 64 -3.83 1.12 -14.43
C ARG A 64 -2.84 0.10 -13.89
N TYR A 65 -3.10 -0.42 -12.70
CA TYR A 65 -2.43 -1.61 -12.19
C TYR A 65 -3.11 -2.89 -12.69
N TRP A 66 -2.38 -4.00 -12.63
CA TRP A 66 -2.98 -5.33 -12.73
C TRP A 66 -2.99 -5.99 -11.36
N ALA A 67 -4.12 -6.59 -11.02
CA ALA A 67 -4.30 -7.45 -9.86
C ALA A 67 -5.44 -8.42 -10.18
N GLU A 68 -5.33 -9.63 -9.63
CA GLU A 68 -6.42 -10.60 -9.63
C GLU A 68 -7.64 -10.06 -8.87
N GLU A 69 -8.82 -10.57 -9.17
CA GLU A 69 -10.07 -10.07 -8.56
C GLU A 69 -10.09 -10.27 -7.05
N ASP A 70 -9.55 -11.38 -6.56
CA ASP A 70 -9.45 -11.67 -5.13
C ASP A 70 -8.56 -10.65 -4.40
N ALA A 71 -7.45 -10.23 -5.02
CA ALA A 71 -6.56 -9.21 -4.47
C ALA A 71 -7.27 -7.85 -4.35
N LYS A 72 -8.06 -7.46 -5.37
CA LYS A 72 -8.87 -6.24 -5.32
C LYS A 72 -9.93 -6.30 -4.21
N LEU A 73 -10.58 -7.45 -4.05
CA LEU A 73 -11.56 -7.65 -2.98
C LEU A 73 -10.93 -7.60 -1.60
N LYS A 74 -9.73 -8.17 -1.42
CA LYS A 74 -8.99 -8.11 -0.13
C LYS A 74 -8.70 -6.67 0.29
N VAL A 75 -8.26 -5.82 -0.64
CA VAL A 75 -8.03 -4.39 -0.38
C VAL A 75 -9.33 -3.70 0.05
N LYS A 76 -10.42 -3.90 -0.70
CA LYS A 76 -11.73 -3.31 -0.35
C LYS A 76 -12.25 -3.77 1.01
N PHE A 77 -12.18 -5.08 1.27
CA PHE A 77 -12.59 -5.62 2.56
C PHE A 77 -11.70 -5.12 3.70
N ALA A 78 -10.41 -4.90 3.47
CA ALA A 78 -9.54 -4.30 4.46
C ALA A 78 -9.97 -2.87 4.78
N ALA A 79 -10.25 -2.04 3.77
CA ALA A 79 -10.74 -0.67 3.96
C ALA A 79 -12.07 -0.63 4.74
N GLU A 80 -13.01 -1.51 4.39
CA GLU A 80 -14.32 -1.58 5.07
C GLU A 80 -14.23 -2.13 6.51
N SER A 81 -13.39 -3.15 6.74
CA SER A 81 -13.29 -3.81 8.05
C SER A 81 -12.43 -3.03 9.05
N PHE A 82 -11.52 -2.19 8.58
CA PHE A 82 -10.56 -1.45 9.39
C PHE A 82 -10.61 0.05 9.09
N PRO A 83 -11.74 0.75 9.40
CA PRO A 83 -11.99 2.13 8.99
C PRO A 83 -11.06 3.17 9.65
N PHE A 84 -10.21 2.76 10.58
CA PHE A 84 -9.21 3.59 11.23
C PHE A 84 -7.91 3.70 10.42
N TRP A 85 -7.73 2.86 9.40
CA TRP A 85 -6.61 2.93 8.47
C TRP A 85 -7.09 3.25 7.06
N ARG A 86 -6.36 4.13 6.38
CA ARG A 86 -6.55 4.34 4.94
C ARG A 86 -5.88 3.21 4.18
N VAL A 87 -6.57 2.59 3.26
CA VAL A 87 -5.99 1.52 2.43
C VAL A 87 -5.89 2.04 1.00
N LYS A 88 -4.69 1.98 0.41
CA LYS A 88 -4.50 2.38 -0.99
C LYS A 88 -3.67 1.38 -1.76
N VAL A 89 -3.97 1.28 -3.06
CA VAL A 89 -3.14 0.56 -4.02
C VAL A 89 -2.23 1.57 -4.70
N VAL A 90 -0.95 1.23 -4.82
CA VAL A 90 0.07 2.08 -5.47
C VAL A 90 0.75 1.32 -6.60
N TRP A 91 1.02 2.01 -7.71
CA TRP A 91 1.69 1.41 -8.86
C TRP A 91 2.53 2.42 -9.65
N PRO A 92 3.52 1.96 -10.42
CA PRO A 92 4.31 2.85 -11.26
C PRO A 92 3.47 3.57 -12.30
N GLY A 93 3.53 4.90 -12.33
CA GLY A 93 2.99 5.76 -13.38
C GLY A 93 4.01 6.05 -14.50
N ALA A 94 3.64 6.95 -15.41
CA ALA A 94 4.58 7.52 -16.37
C ALA A 94 5.51 8.52 -15.68
N GLY A 95 6.74 8.68 -16.19
CA GLY A 95 7.68 9.70 -15.68
C GLY A 95 8.22 9.43 -14.28
N GLY A 96 8.16 8.19 -13.78
CA GLY A 96 8.69 7.82 -12.46
C GLY A 96 7.76 8.12 -11.27
N VAL A 97 6.64 8.81 -11.51
CA VAL A 97 5.63 9.13 -10.50
C VAL A 97 4.88 7.86 -10.06
N TRP A 98 4.48 7.78 -8.80
CA TRP A 98 3.58 6.75 -8.30
C TRP A 98 2.13 7.17 -8.51
N ARG A 99 1.32 6.27 -9.08
CA ARG A 99 -0.13 6.42 -9.09
C ARG A 99 -0.72 5.71 -7.90
N GLU A 100 -1.85 6.21 -7.42
CA GLU A 100 -2.55 5.65 -6.27
C GLU A 100 -4.06 5.59 -6.51
N GLU A 101 -4.70 4.64 -5.84
CA GLU A 101 -6.16 4.50 -5.73
C GLU A 101 -6.47 4.24 -4.26
N LEU A 102 -7.22 5.15 -3.65
CA LEU A 102 -7.66 5.08 -2.26
C LEU A 102 -8.99 4.31 -2.17
N PHE A 103 -9.15 3.51 -1.12
CA PHE A 103 -10.34 2.71 -0.82
C PHE A 103 -10.92 3.07 0.54
#